data_AF-A0A383DJ50-F1
#
_entry.id   AF-A0A383DJ50-F1
#
_cell.length_a   1.000
_cell.length_b   1.000
_cell.length_c   1.000
_cell.angle_alpha   90.00
_cell.angle_beta   90.00
_cell.angle_gamma   90.00
#
_symmetry.space_group_name_H-M   'P 1'
#
loop_
_entity.id
_entity.type
_entity.pdbx_description
1 polymer ?
#
loop_
_entity_poly.entity_id
_entity_poly.type
_entity_poly.pdbx_seq_one_letter_code
_entity_poly.pdbx_strand_id
1 'polypeptide(L)'
;MEKDVSKQKAALSTQIAKIPRLRGTGPNPFEYDRWDARTRELLDSIFGRESEEFQAYEENISVSGRLVGVRGSRNNMTLNIHGQWGILERLAKAENLLAEIVRKLT
;
A
#
# COMPACT_ATOMS: atom_id res chain seq x y z
N MET A 1 7.68 24.28 3.96
CA MET A 1 6.47 24.09 3.13
C MET A 1 6.80 23.50 1.76
N GLU A 2 7.41 24.22 0.80
CA GLU A 2 7.69 23.66 -0.55
C GLU A 2 8.73 22.51 -0.56
N LYS A 3 9.74 22.61 0.32
CA LYS A 3 10.73 21.53 0.56
C LYS A 3 10.10 20.27 1.18
N ASP A 4 9.05 20.43 1.98
CA ASP A 4 8.39 19.31 2.67
C ASP A 4 7.52 18.53 1.68
N VAL A 5 6.74 19.23 0.84
CA VAL A 5 5.94 18.61 -0.22
C VAL A 5 6.82 17.83 -1.20
N SER A 6 7.97 18.39 -1.60
CA SER A 6 8.91 17.71 -2.48
C SER A 6 9.49 16.43 -1.83
N LYS A 7 9.79 16.47 -0.53
CA LYS A 7 10.26 15.31 0.22
C LYS A 7 9.18 14.23 0.37
N GLN A 8 7.93 14.64 0.63
CA GLN A 8 6.77 13.74 0.73
C GLN A 8 6.48 13.04 -0.60
N LYS A 9 6.48 13.80 -1.71
CA LYS A 9 6.39 13.25 -3.08
C LYS A 9 7.48 12.23 -3.35
N ALA A 10 8.74 12.57 -3.06
CA ALA A 10 9.87 11.66 -3.26
C ALA A 10 9.73 10.36 -2.44
N ALA A 11 9.28 10.47 -1.19
CA ALA A 11 9.08 9.32 -0.31
C ALA A 11 7.98 8.37 -0.84
N LEU A 12 6.84 8.91 -1.28
CA LEU A 12 5.75 8.11 -1.85
C LEU A 12 6.14 7.51 -3.22
N SER A 13 6.76 8.29 -4.09
CA SER A 13 7.29 7.80 -5.38
C SER A 13 8.30 6.66 -5.20
N THR A 14 9.09 6.69 -4.13
CA THR A 14 9.99 5.57 -3.78
C THR A 14 9.24 4.28 -3.44
N GLN A 15 8.04 4.36 -2.82
CA GLN A 15 7.23 3.17 -2.58
C GLN A 15 6.60 2.63 -3.87
N ILE A 16 6.15 3.52 -4.76
CA ILE A 16 5.63 3.15 -6.09
C ILE A 16 6.71 2.42 -6.90
N ALA A 17 7.95 2.95 -6.92
CA ALA A 17 9.06 2.37 -7.68
C ALA A 17 9.45 0.94 -7.23
N LYS A 18 9.06 0.50 -6.03
CA LYS A 18 9.31 -0.87 -5.55
C LYS A 18 8.28 -1.88 -6.07
N ILE A 19 7.10 -1.43 -6.50
CA ILE A 19 5.99 -2.28 -6.91
C ILE A 19 6.36 -3.24 -8.05
N PRO A 20 7.05 -2.81 -9.14
CA PRO A 20 7.45 -3.73 -10.22
C PRO A 20 8.31 -4.89 -9.73
N ARG A 21 9.24 -4.64 -8.80
CA ARG A 21 10.08 -5.68 -8.19
C ARG A 21 9.23 -6.65 -7.38
N LEU A 22 8.33 -6.14 -6.53
CA LEU A 22 7.42 -6.95 -5.72
C LEU A 22 6.50 -7.85 -6.56
N ARG A 23 6.17 -7.44 -7.80
CA ARG A 23 5.44 -8.28 -8.77
C ARG A 23 6.35 -9.33 -9.43
N GLY A 24 7.56 -8.96 -9.82
CA GLY A 24 8.43 -9.75 -10.70
C GLY A 24 9.25 -10.85 -10.03
N THR A 25 9.67 -10.71 -8.77
CA THR A 25 10.54 -11.71 -8.09
C THR A 25 9.78 -12.86 -7.44
N GLY A 26 8.47 -12.94 -7.68
CA GLY A 26 7.53 -13.73 -6.89
C GLY A 26 7.08 -12.88 -5.69
N PRO A 27 5.83 -12.39 -5.66
CA PRO A 27 5.34 -11.63 -4.52
C PRO A 27 5.45 -12.47 -3.26
N ASN A 28 6.50 -12.20 -2.48
CA ASN A 28 6.73 -12.83 -1.21
C ASN A 28 5.89 -12.09 -0.16
N PRO A 29 4.99 -12.78 0.57
CA PRO A 29 4.21 -12.19 1.65
C PRO A 29 5.05 -11.34 2.60
N PHE A 30 6.27 -11.77 2.93
CA PHE A 30 7.16 -11.03 3.81
C PHE A 30 7.67 -9.70 3.22
N GLU A 31 7.99 -9.68 1.93
CA GLU A 31 8.42 -8.43 1.27
C GLU A 31 7.26 -7.48 1.06
N TYR A 32 6.09 -8.03 0.72
CA TYR A 32 4.84 -7.28 0.63
C TYR A 32 4.48 -6.65 1.98
N ASP A 33 4.47 -7.42 3.07
CA ASP A 33 4.09 -6.92 4.40
C ASP A 33 5.01 -5.80 4.88
N ARG A 34 6.32 -5.93 4.65
CA ARG A 34 7.28 -4.85 4.98
C ARG A 34 7.03 -3.60 4.15
N TRP A 35 6.71 -3.75 2.88
CA TRP A 35 6.38 -2.63 2.01
C TRP A 35 5.05 -1.96 2.38
N ASP A 36 4.02 -2.75 2.69
CA ASP A 36 2.70 -2.27 3.14
C ASP A 36 2.83 -1.48 4.45
N ALA A 37 3.47 -2.06 5.47
CA ALA A 37 3.71 -1.40 6.75
C ALA A 37 4.43 -0.06 6.57
N ARG A 38 5.50 -0.04 5.76
CA ARG A 38 6.24 1.20 5.51
C ARG A 38 5.43 2.24 4.75
N THR A 39 4.57 1.81 3.83
CA THR A 39 3.70 2.72 3.08
C THR A 39 2.65 3.34 3.99
N ARG A 40 2.06 2.57 4.91
CA ARG A 40 1.12 3.06 5.92
C ARG A 40 1.76 4.06 6.88
N GLU A 41 2.96 3.75 7.39
CA GLU A 41 3.73 4.70 8.22
C GLU A 41 3.95 6.03 7.51
N LEU A 42 4.27 5.99 6.21
CA LEU A 42 4.46 7.21 5.42
C LEU A 42 3.15 7.97 5.28
N LEU A 43 2.05 7.32 4.91
CA LEU A 43 0.74 7.98 4.79
C LEU A 43 0.29 8.60 6.12
N ASP A 44 0.44 7.88 7.24
CA ASP A 44 0.16 8.40 8.59
C ASP A 44 1.02 9.64 8.88
N SER A 45 2.33 9.58 8.58
CA SER A 45 3.23 10.71 8.83
C SER A 45 2.97 11.93 7.96
N ILE A 46 2.39 11.76 6.78
CA ILE A 46 2.16 12.84 5.80
C ILE A 46 0.78 13.48 6.00
N PHE A 47 -0.25 12.65 6.17
CA PHE A 47 -1.65 13.09 6.17
C PHE A 47 -2.38 12.83 7.48
N GLY A 48 -1.86 11.93 8.33
CA GLY A 48 -2.54 11.43 9.53
C GLY A 48 -3.51 10.30 9.24
N ARG A 49 -3.79 9.46 10.25
CA ARG A 49 -4.66 8.27 10.10
C ARG A 49 -6.10 8.58 9.71
N GLU A 50 -6.60 9.76 10.03
CA GLU A 50 -7.98 10.16 9.75
C GLU A 50 -8.15 10.77 8.36
N SER A 51 -7.07 10.89 7.58
CA SER A 51 -7.11 11.46 6.24
C SER A 51 -7.80 10.55 5.24
N GLU A 52 -8.40 11.14 4.20
CA GLU A 52 -9.02 10.42 3.10
C GLU A 52 -8.01 9.51 2.39
N GLU A 53 -6.75 9.95 2.23
CA GLU A 53 -5.67 9.16 1.63
C GLU A 53 -5.34 7.91 2.44
N PHE A 54 -5.25 8.05 3.77
CA PHE A 54 -4.97 6.91 4.65
C PHE A 54 -6.14 5.92 4.66
N GLN A 55 -7.37 6.41 4.76
CA GLN A 55 -8.57 5.56 4.75
C GLN A 55 -8.75 4.85 3.41
N ALA A 56 -8.57 5.55 2.29
CA ALA A 56 -8.63 4.94 0.95
C ALA A 56 -7.59 3.83 0.79
N TYR A 57 -6.39 4.00 1.38
CA TYR A 57 -5.36 2.97 1.39
C TYR A 57 -5.79 1.75 2.23
N GLU A 58 -6.29 1.97 3.45
CA GLU A 58 -6.75 0.86 4.31
C GLU A 58 -7.86 0.03 3.66
N GLU A 59 -8.84 0.71 3.07
CA GLU A 59 -10.03 0.09 2.49
C GLU A 59 -9.74 -0.75 1.24
N ASN A 60 -8.75 -0.36 0.45
CA ASN A 60 -8.43 -1.00 -0.83
C ASN A 60 -7.26 -1.99 -0.72
N ILE A 61 -6.33 -1.76 0.21
CA ILE A 61 -5.03 -2.46 0.26
C ILE A 61 -4.80 -3.21 1.58
N SER A 62 -5.28 -2.73 2.73
CA SER A 62 -5.02 -3.35 4.05
C SER A 62 -6.14 -4.26 4.58
N VAL A 63 -7.14 -4.58 3.76
CA VAL A 63 -8.33 -5.35 4.16
C VAL A 63 -8.01 -6.65 4.91
N SER A 64 -8.43 -6.71 6.18
CA SER A 64 -8.61 -7.94 6.97
C SER A 64 -9.71 -8.80 6.32
N GLY A 65 -9.55 -10.13 6.32
CA GLY A 65 -10.27 -11.05 5.45
C GLY A 65 -11.77 -10.88 5.59
N ARG A 66 -12.42 -10.43 4.52
CA ARG A 66 -13.84 -10.06 4.49
C ARG A 66 -14.79 -11.25 4.39
N LEU A 67 -14.29 -12.47 4.27
CA LEU A 67 -15.13 -13.67 4.17
C LEU A 67 -15.09 -14.47 5.47
N VAL A 68 -16.25 -14.97 5.90
CA VAL A 68 -16.36 -15.90 7.04
C VAL A 68 -15.44 -17.11 6.79
N GLY A 69 -14.49 -17.34 7.69
CA GLY A 69 -13.50 -18.42 7.56
C GLY A 69 -12.23 -18.06 6.76
N VAL A 70 -12.16 -16.88 6.14
CA VAL A 70 -10.95 -16.40 5.45
C VAL A 70 -10.20 -15.44 6.35
N ARG A 71 -9.05 -15.89 6.84
CA ARG A 71 -8.13 -15.06 7.62
C ARG A 71 -7.51 -13.98 6.69
N GLY A 72 -7.64 -12.71 7.05
CA GLY A 72 -7.00 -11.59 6.35
C GLY A 72 -5.50 -11.53 6.48
N SER A 73 -4.86 -10.52 5.88
CA SER A 73 -3.46 -10.16 6.12
C SER A 73 -3.14 -10.00 7.61
N ARG A 74 -4.09 -9.45 8.39
CA ARG A 74 -3.97 -9.32 9.85
C ARG A 74 -4.06 -10.64 10.63
N ASN A 75 -4.53 -11.73 10.01
CA ASN A 75 -4.85 -13.01 10.66
C ASN A 75 -4.20 -14.24 10.02
N ASN A 76 -3.50 -14.14 8.87
CA ASN A 76 -2.83 -15.27 8.21
C ASN A 76 -1.51 -14.84 7.58
N MET A 77 -0.44 -15.61 7.86
CA MET A 77 0.85 -15.50 7.14
C MET A 77 0.77 -15.96 5.67
N THR A 78 -0.38 -16.47 5.21
CA THR A 78 -0.60 -16.93 3.83
C THR A 78 -1.47 -15.92 3.08
N LEU A 79 -0.90 -14.76 2.76
CA LEU A 79 -1.46 -13.88 1.75
C LEU A 79 -1.41 -14.61 0.40
N ASN A 80 -2.58 -14.82 -0.21
CA ASN A 80 -2.63 -15.39 -1.56
C ASN A 80 -1.89 -14.47 -2.53
N ILE A 81 -1.11 -15.05 -3.44
CA ILE A 81 -0.42 -14.28 -4.48
C ILE A 81 -1.44 -13.71 -5.48
N HIS A 82 -2.40 -14.54 -5.88
CA HIS A 82 -3.41 -14.26 -6.90
C HIS A 82 -4.81 -14.01 -6.31
N GLY A 83 -5.74 -13.59 -7.18
CA GLY A 83 -7.14 -13.31 -6.85
C GLY A 83 -7.37 -11.86 -6.44
N GLN A 84 -8.64 -11.42 -6.44
CA GLN A 84 -9.07 -10.03 -6.17
C GLN A 84 -8.58 -9.42 -4.83
N TRP A 85 -8.15 -10.28 -3.90
CA TRP A 85 -7.60 -9.92 -2.58
C TRP A 85 -6.15 -10.37 -2.39
N GLY A 86 -5.51 -10.87 -3.44
CA GLY A 86 -4.13 -11.33 -3.41
C GLY A 86 -3.12 -10.19 -3.56
N ILE A 87 -1.84 -10.51 -3.34
CA ILE A 87 -0.75 -9.51 -3.34
C ILE A 87 -0.69 -8.75 -4.66
N LEU A 88 -0.82 -9.42 -5.80
CA LEU A 88 -0.71 -8.76 -7.11
C LEU A 88 -1.80 -7.71 -7.33
N GLU A 89 -3.05 -8.02 -6.98
CA GLU A 89 -4.18 -7.10 -7.08
C GLU A 89 -4.06 -5.93 -6.10
N ARG A 90 -3.59 -6.19 -4.88
CA ARG A 90 -3.31 -5.13 -3.90
C ARG A 90 -2.21 -4.19 -4.39
N LEU A 91 -1.14 -4.73 -4.97
CA LEU A 91 -0.07 -3.95 -5.59
C LEU A 91 -0.57 -3.13 -6.80
N ALA A 92 -1.52 -3.65 -7.59
CA ALA A 92 -2.14 -2.90 -8.69
C ALA A 92 -2.98 -1.72 -8.17
N LYS A 93 -3.84 -1.97 -7.18
CA LYS A 93 -4.66 -0.93 -6.52
C LYS A 93 -3.78 0.14 -5.86
N ALA A 94 -2.74 -0.28 -5.15
CA ALA A 94 -1.82 0.63 -4.49
C ALA A 94 -1.06 1.53 -5.47
N GLU A 95 -0.58 0.98 -6.59
CA GLU A 95 0.13 1.76 -7.61
C GLU A 95 -0.72 2.93 -8.11
N ASN A 96 -1.98 2.65 -8.45
CA ASN A 96 -2.92 3.67 -8.94
C ASN A 96 -3.23 4.73 -7.88
N LEU A 97 -3.57 4.29 -6.65
CA LEU A 97 -3.91 5.20 -5.55
C LEU A 97 -2.72 6.10 -5.18
N LEU A 98 -1.54 5.52 -4.98
CA LEU A 98 -0.35 6.30 -4.62
C LEU A 98 0.06 7.27 -5.72
N ALA A 99 -0.07 6.89 -6.99
CA ALA A 99 0.18 7.80 -8.11
C ALA A 99 -0.82 8.95 -8.15
N GLU A 100 -2.08 8.73 -7.77
CA GLU A 100 -3.07 9.79 -7.61
C GLU A 100 -2.72 10.73 -6.45
N ILE A 101 -2.35 10.19 -5.29
CA ILE A 101 -1.95 10.98 -4.12
C ILE A 101 -0.73 11.86 -4.44
N VAL A 102 0.29 11.31 -5.12
CA VAL A 102 1.49 12.07 -5.53
C VAL A 102 1.14 13.21 -6.49
N ARG A 103 0.15 13.02 -7.38
CA ARG A 103 -0.34 14.08 -8.28
C ARG A 103 -1.10 15.18 -7.55
N LYS A 104 -1.83 14.84 -6.47
CA LYS A 104 -2.64 15.78 -5.66
C LYS A 104 -1.80 16.60 -4.69
N LEU A 105 -0.72 16.02 -4.14
CA LEU A 105 0.31 16.81 -3.49
C LEU A 105 0.77 17.84 -4.52
N THR A 106 0.45 19.12 -4.35
CA THR A 106 0.88 20.18 -5.26
C THR A 106 1.86 21.05 -4.50
#